data_AF-A0A9D8ETX9-F1
#
_entry.id   AF-A0A9D8ETX9-F1
#
_cell.length_a   1.000
_cell.length_b   1.000
_cell.length_c   1.000
_cell.angle_alpha   90.00
_cell.angle_beta   90.00
_cell.angle_gamma   90.00
#
_symmetry.space_group_name_H-M   'P 1'
#
loop_
_entity.id
_entity.type
_entity.pdbx_description
1 polymer ?
#
loop_
_entity_poly.entity_id
_entity_poly.type
_entity_poly.pdbx_seq_one_letter_code
_entity_poly.pdbx_strand_id
1 'polypeptide(L)'
;RMNTGTPLASQGLEFDGITAAILGGIAFTGGIGNLTGTVLGIFILQGFTNGLLIMNMPSYWQFVARGVILVVALSFDHLRNILRK
;
A
#
# COMPACT_ATOMS: atom_id res chain seq x y z
N ARG A 1 7.07 2.40 26.74
CA ARG A 1 5.66 2.45 26.28
C ARG A 1 5.31 1.07 25.77
N MET A 2 4.59 0.28 26.57
CA MET A 2 4.12 -1.04 26.17
C MET A 2 3.11 -0.86 25.04
N ASN A 3 3.54 -1.13 23.81
CA ASN A 3 2.63 -1.44 22.71
C ASN A 3 2.12 -2.86 22.99
N THR A 4 1.15 -2.95 23.90
CA THR A 4 0.37 -4.18 24.12
C THR A 4 -0.08 -4.65 22.75
N GLY A 5 0.12 -5.94 22.45
CA GLY A 5 -0.30 -6.62 21.23
C GLY A 5 -1.82 -6.59 21.10
N THR A 6 -2.36 -5.40 20.89
CA THR A 6 -3.75 -5.15 20.59
C THR A 6 -3.92 -5.59 19.14
N PRO A 7 -4.84 -6.52 18.82
CA PRO A 7 -5.07 -6.94 17.44
C PRO A 7 -5.40 -5.76 16.51
N LEU A 8 -5.88 -4.64 17.08
CA LEU A 8 -6.08 -3.38 16.40
C LEU A 8 -4.80 -2.81 15.75
N ALA A 9 -3.62 -3.01 16.34
CA ALA A 9 -2.36 -2.51 15.79
C ALA A 9 -1.89 -3.33 14.57
N SER A 10 -2.31 -4.59 14.46
CA SER A 10 -2.09 -5.43 13.28
C SER A 10 -3.13 -5.18 12.19
N GLN A 11 -4.31 -4.69 12.57
CA GLN A 11 -5.44 -4.46 11.67
C GLN A 11 -5.12 -3.30 10.71
N GLY A 12 -4.77 -3.64 9.47
CA GLY A 12 -4.37 -2.69 8.43
C GLY A 12 -2.92 -2.82 7.96
N LEU A 13 -2.03 -3.45 8.75
CA LEU A 13 -0.66 -3.75 8.28
C LEU A 13 -0.63 -4.76 7.14
N GLU A 14 -1.55 -5.72 7.15
CA GLU A 14 -1.74 -6.68 6.06
C GLU A 14 -2.16 -5.95 4.77
N PHE A 15 -3.11 -5.02 4.89
CA PHE A 15 -3.60 -4.22 3.78
C PHE A 15 -2.50 -3.31 3.20
N ASP A 16 -1.73 -2.64 4.06
CA ASP A 16 -0.60 -1.82 3.64
C ASP A 16 0.53 -2.67 3.02
N GLY A 17 0.77 -3.88 3.54
CA GLY A 17 1.74 -4.82 2.99
C GLY A 17 1.41 -5.27 1.57
N ILE A 18 0.15 -5.64 1.33
CA ILE A 18 -0.35 -6.00 -0.01
C ILE A 18 -0.30 -4.77 -0.93
N THR A 19 -0.76 -3.61 -0.46
CA THR A 19 -0.76 -2.36 -1.24
C THR A 19 0.65 -1.97 -1.68
N ALA A 20 1.62 -1.99 -0.78
CA ALA A 20 2.99 -1.63 -1.10
C ALA A 20 3.65 -2.63 -2.06
N ALA A 21 3.31 -3.91 -1.95
CA ALA A 21 3.76 -4.96 -2.87
C ALA A 21 3.28 -4.71 -4.30
N ILE A 22 2.00 -4.41 -4.47
CA ILE A 22 1.39 -4.15 -5.78
C ILE A 22 1.91 -2.84 -6.38
N LEU A 23 1.99 -1.79 -5.55
CA LEU A 23 2.49 -0.48 -5.97
C LEU A 23 3.96 -0.56 -6.40
N GLY A 24 4.72 -1.50 -5.82
CA GLY A 24 6.09 -1.84 -6.23
C GLY A 24 6.21 -2.71 -7.49
N GLY A 25 5.10 -3.09 -8.12
CA GLY A 25 5.08 -3.85 -9.37
C GLY A 25 5.14 -5.37 -9.21
N ILE A 26 4.71 -5.91 -8.07
CA ILE A 26 4.56 -7.37 -7.90
C ILE A 26 3.19 -7.78 -8.47
N ALA A 27 3.19 -8.73 -9.40
CA ALA A 27 1.96 -9.24 -10.01
C ALA A 27 1.09 -10.02 -9.00
N PHE A 28 -0.22 -9.72 -8.98
CA PHE A 28 -1.24 -10.44 -8.20
C PHE A 28 -1.32 -11.94 -8.51
N THR A 29 -1.03 -12.32 -9.75
CA THR A 29 -1.12 -13.72 -10.22
C THR A 29 0.08 -14.57 -9.81
N GLY A 30 1.08 -13.98 -9.17
CA GLY A 30 2.31 -14.66 -8.76
C GLY A 30 3.28 -14.90 -9.92
N GLY A 31 4.58 -14.69 -9.66
CA GLY A 31 5.68 -15.14 -10.54
C GLY A 31 6.54 -14.05 -11.18
N ILE A 32 6.13 -12.77 -11.18
CA ILE A 32 6.90 -11.68 -11.80
C ILE A 32 6.85 -10.43 -10.91
N GLY A 33 7.96 -10.12 -10.25
CA GLY A 33 8.12 -8.93 -9.40
C GLY A 33 9.51 -8.89 -8.76
N ASN A 34 10.09 -7.69 -8.63
CA ASN A 34 11.42 -7.51 -8.04
C ASN A 34 11.31 -6.91 -6.63
N LEU A 35 12.08 -7.46 -5.68
CA LEU A 35 12.17 -6.94 -4.30
C LEU A 35 12.53 -5.45 -4.25
N THR A 36 13.38 -5.00 -5.19
CA THR A 36 13.79 -3.59 -5.30
C THR A 36 12.63 -2.66 -5.63
N GLY A 37 11.67 -3.12 -6.43
CA GLY A 37 10.42 -2.38 -6.73
C GLY A 37 9.51 -2.30 -5.51
N THR A 38 9.38 -3.39 -4.75
CA THR A 38 8.60 -3.43 -3.49
C THR A 38 9.13 -2.47 -2.44
N VAL A 39 10.45 -2.41 -2.24
CA VAL A 39 11.06 -1.48 -1.28
C VAL A 39 10.72 -0.04 -1.64
N LEU A 40 10.82 0.33 -2.92
CA LEU A 40 10.38 1.63 -3.40
C LEU A 40 8.87 1.86 -3.19
N GLY A 41 8.03 0.86 -3.45
CA GLY A 41 6.59 0.90 -3.19
C GLY A 41 6.24 1.13 -1.71
N ILE A 42 6.97 0.48 -0.80
CA ILE A 42 6.85 0.69 0.66
C ILE A 42 7.23 2.12 1.04
N PHE A 43 8.31 2.67 0.48
CA PHE A 43 8.70 4.06 0.76
C PHE A 43 7.63 5.05 0.32
N ILE A 44 7.00 4.83 -0.84
CA ILE A 44 5.90 5.68 -1.33
C ILE A 44 4.69 5.58 -0.39
N LEU A 45 4.27 4.36 -0.02
CA LEU A 45 3.11 4.16 0.86
C LEU A 45 3.33 4.73 2.26
N GLN A 46 4.54 4.56 2.80
CA GLN A 46 4.90 5.11 4.11
C GLN A 46 5.04 6.63 4.06
N GLY A 47 5.58 7.20 2.99
CA GLY A 47 5.61 8.64 2.77
C GLY A 47 4.21 9.24 2.71
N PHE A 48 3.29 8.58 2.01
CA PHE A 48 1.89 8.97 1.93
C PHE A 48 1.20 8.91 3.31
N THR A 49 1.37 7.81 4.03
CA THR A 49 0.81 7.63 5.37
C THR A 49 1.33 8.68 6.36
N ASN A 50 2.63 8.95 6.35
CA ASN A 50 3.22 10.00 7.19
C ASN A 50 2.74 11.39 6.77
N GLY A 51 2.56 11.65 5.47
CA GLY A 51 1.99 12.89 4.96
C GLY A 51 0.57 13.16 5.49
N LEU A 52 -0.31 12.15 5.46
CA LEU A 52 -1.67 12.26 6.01
C LEU A 52 -1.66 12.44 7.54
N LEU A 53 -0.68 11.85 8.22
CA LEU A 53 -0.51 12.00 9.66
C LEU A 53 -0.14 13.44 10.04
N ILE A 54 0.77 14.07 9.29
CA ILE A 54 1.17 15.48 9.48
C ILE A 54 0.01 16.43 9.14
N MET A 55 -0.82 16.09 8.16
CA MET A 55 -2.06 16.83 7.83
C MET A 55 -3.16 16.70 8.90
N ASN A 56 -2.89 16.03 10.02
CA ASN A 56 -3.81 15.80 11.12
C ASN A 56 -5.14 15.14 10.66
N MET A 57 -5.07 14.29 9.63
CA MET A 57 -6.27 13.65 9.11
C MET A 57 -6.81 12.59 10.08
N PRO A 58 -8.15 12.53 10.29
CA PRO A 58 -8.77 11.49 11.09
C PRO A 58 -8.40 10.09 10.57
N SER A 59 -8.18 9.13 11.47
CA SER A 59 -7.81 7.75 11.11
C SER A 59 -8.78 7.09 10.12
N TYR A 60 -10.06 7.45 10.18
CA TYR A 60 -11.07 7.04 9.20
C TYR A 60 -10.68 7.42 7.77
N TRP A 61 -10.27 8.67 7.55
CA TRP A 61 -9.85 9.15 6.23
C TRP A 61 -8.53 8.56 5.78
N GLN A 62 -7.62 8.23 6.71
CA GLN A 62 -6.39 7.52 6.37
C GLN A 62 -6.68 6.13 5.79
N PHE A 63 -7.64 5.41 6.38
CA PHE A 63 -8.04 4.08 5.89
C PHE A 63 -8.68 4.16 4.51
N VAL A 64 -9.59 5.12 4.29
CA VAL A 64 -10.21 5.34 2.97
C VAL A 64 -9.16 5.74 1.93
N ALA A 65 -8.23 6.63 2.27
CA ALA A 65 -7.20 7.08 1.35
C ALA A 65 -6.24 5.95 0.94
N ARG A 66 -5.85 5.05 1.87
CA ARG A 66 -5.07 3.85 1.55
C ARG A 66 -5.87 2.89 0.66
N GLY A 67 -7.17 2.74 0.91
CA GLY A 67 -8.08 2.00 0.04
C GLY A 67 -8.10 2.53 -1.39
N VAL A 68 -8.26 3.84 -1.54
CA VAL A 68 -8.27 4.53 -2.84
C VAL A 68 -6.93 4.36 -3.55
N ILE A 69 -5.80 4.48 -2.83
CA ILE A 69 -4.46 4.32 -3.44
C ILE A 69 -4.26 2.92 -4.01
N LEU A 70 -4.75 1.88 -3.31
CA LEU A 70 -4.69 0.50 -3.80
C LEU A 70 -5.53 0.33 -5.07
N VAL A 71 -6.76 0.85 -5.11
CA VAL A 71 -7.64 0.76 -6.29
C VAL A 71 -7.03 1.49 -7.49
N VAL A 72 -6.46 2.68 -7.28
CA VAL A 72 -5.78 3.45 -8.33
C VAL A 72 -4.54 2.71 -8.80
N ALA A 73 -3.70 2.23 -7.90
CA ALA A 73 -2.50 1.46 -8.24
C ALA A 73 -2.86 0.21 -9.04
N LEU A 74 -3.90 -0.52 -8.64
CA LEU A 74 -4.43 -1.68 -9.35
C LEU A 74 -4.96 -1.33 -10.74
N SER A 75 -5.75 -0.27 -10.85
CA SER A 75 -6.34 0.14 -12.13
C SER A 75 -5.24 0.53 -13.12
N PHE A 76 -4.21 1.22 -12.64
CA PHE A 76 -3.05 1.64 -13.43
C PHE A 76 -2.15 0.46 -13.79
N ASP A 77 -1.90 -0.46 -12.84
CA ASP A 77 -1.11 -1.66 -13.06
C ASP A 77 -1.81 -2.61 -14.04
N HIS A 78 -3.12 -2.79 -13.91
CA HIS A 78 -3.93 -3.58 -14.83
C HIS A 78 -3.92 -2.99 -16.24
N LEU A 79 -4.10 -1.67 -16.37
CA LEU A 79 -4.03 -0.97 -17.66
C LEU A 79 -2.64 -1.13 -18.29
N ARG A 80 -1.57 -1.02 -17.50
CA ARG A 80 -0.19 -1.20 -17.98
C ARG A 80 0.13 -2.63 -18.38
N ASN A 81 -0.47 -3.60 -17.70
CA ASN A 81 -0.32 -5.02 -18.02
C ASN A 81 -1.07 -5.37 -19.32
N ILE A 82 -2.24 -4.76 -19.57
CA ILE A 82 -2.97 -4.91 -20.84
C ILE A 82 -2.20 -4.26 -22.00
N LEU A 83 -1.57 -3.10 -21.78
CA LEU A 83 -0.73 -2.41 -22.77
C LEU A 83 0.60 -3.13 -23.07
N ARG A 84 0.98 -4.14 -22.27
CA ARG A 84 2.16 -4.98 -22.52
C ARG A 84 1.84 -6.30 -23.23
N LYS A 85 0.56 -6.55 -23.56
CA LYS A 85 0.16 -7.57 -24.54
C LYS A 85 0.20 -6.99 -25.95
#